data_AF-A0A914MQH3-F1
#
_entry.id   AF-A0A914MQH3-F1
#
_cell.length_a   1.000
_cell.length_b   1.000
_cell.length_c   1.000
_cell.angle_alpha   90.00
_cell.angle_beta   90.00
_cell.angle_gamma   90.00
#
_symmetry.space_group_name_H-M   'P 1'
#
loop_
_entity.id
_entity.type
_entity.pdbx_description
1 polymer ?
#
loop_
_entity_poly.entity_id
_entity_poly.type
_entity_poly.pdbx_seq_one_letter_code
_entity_poly.pdbx_strand_id
1 'polypeptide(L)'
;MLQISFLHNQVKAQQLFKNFCGENFGKVYCSCGSGCNPQYTRNVQLLNSKFKGPGLTLISLNQNYGDSNTFSNIVLDGMNSGNTKIKYACQEYAATTQSVSTLSPLASFVPTVAGTGKSCKYSTSAIKINS
;
A
#
# COMPACT_ATOMS: atom_id res chain seq x y z
N MET A 1 5.44 5.74 -19.69
CA MET A 1 4.48 5.42 -18.61
C MET A 1 5.24 4.61 -17.58
N LEU A 2 5.55 5.17 -16.41
CA LEU A 2 6.36 4.48 -15.39
C LEU A 2 5.42 3.73 -14.45
N GLN A 3 5.26 2.42 -14.66
CA GLN A 3 4.54 1.55 -13.73
C GLN A 3 5.49 1.26 -12.56
N ILE A 4 5.30 1.96 -11.44
CA ILE A 4 6.15 1.81 -10.27
C ILE A 4 5.46 0.87 -9.27
N SER A 5 5.98 -0.35 -9.15
CA SER A 5 5.59 -1.32 -8.13
C SER A 5 6.84 -1.79 -7.38
N PHE A 6 6.89 -1.54 -6.07
CA PHE A 6 8.00 -1.96 -5.23
C PHE A 6 7.63 -3.19 -4.40
N LEU A 7 8.35 -4.29 -4.60
CA LEU A 7 8.32 -5.47 -3.73
C LEU A 7 9.52 -5.41 -2.80
N HIS A 8 9.31 -5.53 -1.49
CA HIS A 8 10.38 -5.45 -0.51
C HIS A 8 10.59 -6.75 0.27
N ASN A 9 11.83 -7.27 0.18
CA ASN A 9 12.24 -8.53 0.80
C ASN A 9 13.35 -8.35 1.87
N GLN A 10 13.80 -7.12 2.15
CA GLN A 10 14.97 -6.86 3.00
C GLN A 10 14.59 -6.56 4.47
N VAL A 11 15.60 -6.57 5.35
CA VAL A 11 15.47 -6.52 6.82
C VAL A 11 15.40 -5.08 7.35
N LYS A 12 14.47 -4.83 8.28
CA LYS A 12 14.45 -3.69 9.24
C LYS A 12 14.92 -2.33 8.67
N ALA A 13 14.50 -2.00 7.46
CA ALA A 13 14.66 -0.66 6.90
C ALA A 13 13.31 0.04 6.90
N GLN A 14 13.25 1.24 7.45
CA GLN A 14 12.16 2.14 7.17
C GLN A 14 12.21 2.49 5.68
N GLN A 15 11.20 2.11 4.92
CA GLN A 15 11.18 2.36 3.49
C GLN A 15 10.45 3.66 3.19
N LEU A 16 11.18 4.62 2.62
CA LEU A 16 10.68 5.94 2.31
C LEU A 16 10.36 6.05 0.82
N PHE A 17 9.09 6.25 0.51
CA PHE A 17 8.58 6.65 -0.79
C PHE A 17 8.11 8.09 -0.71
N LYS A 18 8.91 9.03 -1.21
CA LYS A 18 8.63 10.46 -1.13
C LYS A 18 8.72 11.12 -2.50
N ASN A 19 7.81 12.05 -2.79
CA ASN A 19 7.78 12.85 -4.02
C ASN A 19 7.63 12.00 -5.30
N PHE A 20 6.86 10.91 -5.23
CA PHE A 20 6.60 10.07 -6.39
C PHE A 20 5.30 10.46 -7.10
N CYS A 21 5.31 10.34 -8.42
CA CYS A 21 4.11 10.35 -9.26
C CYS A 21 3.96 8.97 -9.90
N GLY A 22 2.82 8.31 -9.71
CA GLY A 22 2.55 7.01 -10.28
C GLY A 22 1.19 6.94 -10.97
N GLU A 23 1.13 6.26 -12.12
CA GLU A 23 -0.11 6.00 -12.84
C GLU A 23 -0.18 4.52 -13.21
N ASN A 24 -1.40 3.98 -13.32
CA ASN A 24 -1.67 2.63 -13.83
C ASN A 24 -0.85 1.54 -13.13
N PHE A 25 -1.25 1.13 -11.92
CA PHE A 25 -0.47 0.22 -11.08
C PHE A 25 -1.32 -0.87 -10.44
N GLY A 26 -0.75 -2.06 -10.26
CA GLY A 26 -1.36 -3.05 -9.38
C GLY A 26 -1.25 -2.59 -7.92
N LYS A 27 -0.01 -2.58 -7.41
CA LYS A 27 0.31 -2.10 -6.06
C LYS A 27 1.47 -1.12 -6.13
N VAL A 28 1.42 0.00 -5.42
CA VAL A 28 2.59 0.90 -5.34
C VAL A 28 3.67 0.23 -4.48
N TYR A 29 3.29 -0.31 -3.32
CA TYR A 29 4.16 -1.09 -2.45
C TYR A 29 3.49 -2.38 -1.99
N CYS A 30 4.27 -3.48 -1.95
CA CYS A 30 3.85 -4.74 -1.36
C CYS A 30 4.95 -5.31 -0.45
N SER A 31 4.60 -5.55 0.81
CA SER A 31 5.39 -6.39 1.72
C SER A 31 5.40 -7.82 1.20
N CYS A 32 6.54 -8.52 1.29
CA CYS A 32 6.61 -9.91 0.84
C CYS A 32 5.68 -10.80 1.65
N GLY A 33 4.66 -11.38 1.02
CA GLY A 33 3.63 -12.16 1.71
C GLY A 33 3.91 -13.66 1.81
N SER A 34 4.64 -14.23 0.85
CA SER A 34 4.73 -15.68 0.63
C SER A 34 6.17 -16.05 0.23
N GLY A 35 6.70 -17.15 0.79
CA GLY A 35 8.01 -17.69 0.39
C GLY A 35 9.24 -16.86 0.75
N CYS A 36 9.10 -15.70 1.43
CA CYS A 36 10.24 -14.97 1.96
C CYS A 36 10.68 -15.57 3.29
N ASN A 37 11.90 -16.13 3.30
CA ASN A 37 12.51 -16.67 4.50
C ASN A 37 13.89 -16.03 4.72
N PRO A 38 14.08 -15.25 5.80
CA PRO A 38 13.10 -14.93 6.85
C PRO A 38 12.01 -13.95 6.41
N GLN A 39 10.90 -13.94 7.17
CA GLN A 39 9.96 -12.82 7.17
C GLN A 39 10.40 -11.76 8.17
N TYR A 40 10.06 -10.50 7.89
CA TYR A 40 10.49 -9.35 8.68
C TYR A 40 9.37 -8.34 8.86
N THR A 41 9.44 -7.58 9.95
CA THR A 41 8.66 -6.36 10.15
C THR A 41 9.15 -5.26 9.21
N ARG A 42 8.23 -4.62 8.48
CA ARG A 42 8.51 -3.54 7.52
C ARG A 42 7.69 -2.29 7.86
N ASN A 43 8.36 -1.15 7.92
CA ASN A 43 7.74 0.15 8.19
C ASN A 43 7.83 1.02 6.93
N VAL A 44 6.68 1.42 6.39
CA VAL A 44 6.60 2.09 5.09
C VAL A 44 6.11 3.52 5.27
N GLN A 45 6.84 4.47 4.70
CA GLN A 45 6.40 5.85 4.62
C GLN A 45 6.08 6.19 3.17
N LEU A 46 4.84 6.58 2.90
CA LEU A 46 4.42 7.15 1.62
C LEU A 46 4.10 8.62 1.87
N LEU A 47 4.92 9.51 1.32
CA LEU A 47 4.89 10.94 1.64
C LEU A 47 4.85 11.80 0.38
N ASN A 48 4.08 12.89 0.38
CA ASN A 48 4.12 13.93 -0.66
C ASN A 48 4.05 13.37 -2.08
N SER A 49 3.20 12.37 -2.31
CA SER A 49 3.19 11.60 -3.55
C SER A 49 1.81 11.63 -4.18
N LYS A 50 1.78 11.53 -5.51
CA LYS A 50 0.59 11.67 -6.33
C LYS A 50 0.34 10.40 -7.14
N PHE A 51 -0.90 9.93 -7.15
CA PHE A 51 -1.26 8.70 -7.83
C PHE A 51 -2.54 8.87 -8.65
N LYS A 52 -2.60 8.19 -9.81
CA LYS A 52 -3.80 8.09 -10.64
C LYS A 52 -4.01 6.65 -11.07
N GLY A 53 -5.26 6.19 -11.04
CA GLY A 53 -5.59 4.84 -11.45
C GLY A 53 -5.71 4.66 -12.98
N PRO A 54 -6.12 3.44 -13.42
CA PRO A 54 -6.65 2.38 -12.55
C PRO A 54 -5.56 1.80 -11.66
N GLY A 55 -5.92 1.52 -10.41
CA GLY A 55 -5.02 0.78 -9.53
C GLY A 55 -5.69 0.00 -8.40
N LEU A 56 -5.07 -1.09 -7.97
CA LEU A 56 -5.66 -1.94 -6.94
C LEU A 56 -5.40 -1.35 -5.55
N THR A 57 -4.15 -1.14 -5.16
CA THR A 57 -3.86 -0.54 -3.86
C THR A 57 -2.57 0.28 -3.79
N LEU A 58 -2.52 1.28 -2.91
CA LEU A 58 -1.26 1.98 -2.65
C LEU A 58 -0.29 1.05 -1.91
N ILE A 59 -0.68 0.51 -0.76
CA ILE A 59 0.20 -0.36 0.03
C ILE A 59 -0.47 -1.67 0.46
N SER A 60 0.31 -2.75 0.52
CA SER A 60 -0.09 -4.03 1.11
C SER A 60 0.89 -4.45 2.19
N LEU A 61 0.38 -4.70 3.40
CA LEU A 61 1.17 -4.94 4.62
C LEU A 61 0.79 -6.25 5.31
N ASN A 62 1.75 -6.84 6.01
CA ASN A 62 1.57 -8.10 6.74
C ASN A 62 1.37 -7.83 8.24
N GLN A 63 0.11 -7.92 8.70
CA GLN A 63 -0.21 -7.59 10.10
C GLN A 63 0.38 -8.55 11.12
N ASN A 64 0.58 -9.82 10.75
CA ASN A 64 1.14 -10.83 11.65
C ASN A 64 2.66 -10.69 11.86
N TYR A 65 3.34 -9.90 11.03
CA TYR A 65 4.76 -9.55 11.22
C TYR A 65 4.94 -8.11 11.73
N GLY A 66 3.86 -7.43 12.10
CA GLY A 66 3.90 -6.09 12.70
C GLY A 66 4.21 -4.97 11.71
N ASP A 67 3.99 -5.19 10.41
CA ASP A 67 4.20 -4.14 9.41
C ASP A 67 3.40 -2.88 9.76
N SER A 68 3.93 -1.70 9.41
CA SER A 68 3.25 -0.43 9.65
C SER A 68 3.39 0.52 8.47
N ASN A 69 2.53 1.55 8.45
CA ASN A 69 2.56 2.60 7.45
C ASN A 69 2.57 3.99 8.08
N THR A 70 3.03 4.96 7.29
CA THR A 70 2.78 6.38 7.51
C THR A 70 2.40 7.00 6.18
N PHE A 71 1.20 7.55 6.11
CA PHE A 71 0.74 8.37 5.00
C PHE A 71 0.80 9.84 5.37
N SER A 72 1.29 10.66 4.46
CA SER A 72 1.21 12.11 4.59
C SER A 72 1.20 12.78 3.22
N ASN A 73 0.26 13.70 3.03
CA ASN A 73 0.14 14.50 1.81
C ASN A 73 0.09 13.63 0.54
N ILE A 74 -0.77 12.62 0.55
CA ILE A 74 -1.03 11.77 -0.62
C ILE A 74 -2.13 12.41 -1.46
N VAL A 75 -1.92 12.50 -2.76
CA VAL A 75 -2.91 13.06 -3.69
C VAL A 75 -3.36 11.97 -4.65
N LEU A 76 -4.66 11.71 -4.71
CA LEU A 76 -5.26 10.77 -5.66
C LEU A 76 -6.08 11.53 -6.69
N ASP A 77 -5.70 11.42 -7.95
CA ASP A 77 -6.38 12.07 -9.07
C ASP A 77 -7.39 11.14 -9.76
N GLY A 78 -8.45 11.72 -10.32
CA GLY A 78 -9.37 11.01 -11.23
C GLY A 78 -10.25 9.99 -10.52
N MET A 79 -10.53 10.17 -9.23
CA MET A 79 -11.32 9.23 -8.44
C MET A 79 -12.83 9.27 -8.74
N ASN A 80 -13.29 10.25 -9.52
CA ASN A 80 -14.67 10.37 -10.01
C ASN A 80 -14.99 9.40 -11.17
N SER A 81 -14.00 9.00 -11.97
CA SER A 81 -14.18 8.07 -13.09
C SER A 81 -13.82 6.64 -12.69
N GLY A 82 -14.72 5.69 -12.99
CA GLY A 82 -14.51 4.26 -12.75
C GLY A 82 -13.21 3.71 -13.36
N ASN A 83 -12.78 4.28 -14.48
CA ASN A 83 -11.60 3.83 -15.22
C ASN A 83 -10.27 4.30 -14.61
N THR A 84 -10.30 5.30 -13.72
CA THR A 84 -9.11 5.88 -13.10
C THR A 84 -9.13 5.74 -11.58
N LYS A 85 -10.03 4.92 -11.02
CA LYS A 85 -10.10 4.70 -9.57
C LYS A 85 -8.92 3.88 -9.06
N ILE A 86 -8.48 4.24 -7.87
CA ILE A 86 -7.62 3.43 -7.02
C ILE A 86 -8.53 2.75 -5.99
N LYS A 87 -8.58 1.41 -6.00
CA LYS A 87 -9.59 0.66 -5.24
C LYS A 87 -9.37 0.77 -3.73
N TYR A 88 -8.13 0.62 -3.27
CA TYR A 88 -7.80 0.62 -1.84
C TYR A 88 -6.59 1.51 -1.54
N ALA A 89 -6.63 2.24 -0.43
CA ALA A 89 -5.45 2.90 0.09
C ALA A 89 -4.50 1.92 0.80
N CYS A 90 -5.04 0.94 1.53
CA CYS A 90 -4.21 -0.05 2.22
C CYS A 90 -4.92 -1.41 2.34
N GLN A 91 -4.17 -2.50 2.21
CA GLN A 91 -4.65 -3.87 2.45
C GLN A 91 -3.76 -4.59 3.46
N GLU A 92 -4.37 -5.41 4.32
CA GLU A 92 -3.67 -6.23 5.32
C GLU A 92 -3.71 -7.71 4.96
N TYR A 93 -2.62 -8.42 5.24
CA TYR A 93 -2.47 -9.84 4.97
C TYR A 93 -1.88 -10.58 6.18
N ALA A 94 -2.10 -11.89 6.24
CA ALA A 94 -1.27 -12.80 7.04
C ALA A 94 -0.23 -13.45 6.12
N ALA A 95 1.03 -13.03 6.27
CA ALA A 95 2.12 -13.60 5.50
C ALA A 95 2.62 -14.92 6.10
N THR A 96 3.36 -15.66 5.28
CA THR A 96 3.97 -16.93 5.64
C THR A 96 5.38 -17.03 5.04
N THR A 97 6.22 -17.85 5.66
CA THR A 97 7.53 -18.25 5.12
C THR A 97 7.39 -19.35 4.07
N GLN A 98 6.26 -20.06 4.05
CA GLN A 98 5.96 -21.06 3.02
C GLN A 98 5.56 -20.39 1.72
N SER A 99 5.95 -20.99 0.60
CA SER A 99 5.50 -20.55 -0.72
C SER A 99 4.07 -21.04 -0.97
N VAL A 100 3.12 -20.12 -0.90
CA VAL A 100 1.71 -20.31 -1.28
C VAL A 100 1.39 -19.56 -2.57
N SER A 101 0.47 -20.10 -3.36
CA SER A 101 0.08 -19.57 -4.67
C SER A 101 -0.73 -18.28 -4.58
N THR A 102 -1.52 -18.11 -3.51
CA THR A 102 -2.37 -16.94 -3.30
C THR A 102 -2.46 -16.56 -1.82
N LEU A 103 -2.60 -15.26 -1.57
CA LEU A 103 -2.95 -14.71 -0.27
C LEU A 103 -4.16 -13.80 -0.43
N SER A 104 -5.14 -13.98 0.44
CA SER A 104 -6.33 -13.13 0.51
C SER A 104 -6.13 -12.01 1.53
N PRO A 105 -6.61 -10.79 1.25
CA PRO A 105 -6.59 -9.71 2.24
C PRO A 105 -7.46 -10.08 3.44
N LEU A 106 -6.96 -9.82 4.65
CA LEU A 106 -7.71 -9.89 5.89
C LEU A 106 -8.55 -8.64 6.12
N ALA A 107 -8.05 -7.50 5.65
CA ALA A 107 -8.75 -6.21 5.68
C ALA A 107 -8.37 -5.38 4.44
N SER A 108 -9.26 -4.48 4.02
CA SER A 108 -9.04 -3.57 2.89
C SER A 108 -9.71 -2.24 3.17
N PHE A 109 -8.96 -1.16 3.04
CA PHE A 109 -9.40 0.20 3.38
C PHE A 109 -9.42 1.04 2.10
N VAL A 110 -10.59 1.59 1.75
CA VAL A 110 -10.74 2.49 0.58
C VAL A 110 -10.13 3.86 0.87
N PRO A 111 -9.73 4.64 -0.14
CA PRO A 111 -9.03 5.90 0.10
C PRO A 111 -9.81 7.00 0.85
N THR A 112 -11.14 6.88 0.91
CA THR A 112 -12.02 7.87 1.54
C THR A 112 -12.35 7.56 3.00
N VAL A 113 -11.81 6.49 3.57
CA VAL A 113 -12.01 6.10 4.98
C VAL A 113 -10.67 6.01 5.71
N ALA A 114 -10.69 6.23 7.02
CA ALA A 114 -9.49 6.08 7.84
C ALA A 114 -9.07 4.62 7.91
N GLY A 115 -7.76 4.39 7.93
CA GLY A 115 -7.20 3.08 8.27
C GLY A 115 -7.29 2.86 9.77
N THR A 116 -8.02 1.83 10.19
CA THR A 116 -8.19 1.43 11.60
C THR A 116 -7.72 0.00 11.87
N GLY A 117 -6.98 -0.59 10.92
CA GLY A 117 -6.45 -1.95 11.02
C GLY A 117 -5.26 -2.08 11.97
N LYS A 118 -4.63 -3.26 12.02
CA LYS A 118 -3.42 -3.46 12.83
C LYS A 118 -2.20 -2.78 12.21
N SER A 119 -2.04 -2.88 10.90
CA SER A 119 -0.96 -2.32 10.08
C SER A 119 -1.40 -1.10 9.28
N CYS A 120 -2.61 -1.15 8.73
CA CYS A 120 -3.25 -0.07 7.98
C CYS A 120 -3.87 0.94 8.94
N LYS A 121 -3.03 1.80 9.51
CA LYS A 121 -3.43 2.92 10.39
C LYS A 121 -3.08 4.25 9.75
N TYR A 122 -4.08 5.07 9.44
CA TYR A 122 -3.90 6.42 8.88
C TYR A 122 -5.19 7.24 8.97
N SER A 123 -5.06 8.56 9.01
CA SER A 123 -6.19 9.50 8.95
C SER A 123 -6.64 9.72 7.51
N THR A 124 -7.93 10.00 7.30
CA THR A 124 -8.44 10.46 5.99
C THR A 124 -7.77 11.75 5.53
N SER A 125 -7.36 12.62 6.45
CA SER A 125 -6.63 13.86 6.12
C SER A 125 -5.25 13.63 5.50
N ALA A 126 -4.69 12.42 5.59
CA ALA A 126 -3.44 12.07 4.94
C ALA A 126 -3.60 11.89 3.42
N ILE A 127 -4.83 11.71 2.93
CA ILE A 127 -5.15 11.44 1.53
C ILE A 127 -6.13 12.52 1.02
N LYS A 128 -5.67 13.32 0.06
CA LYS A 128 -6.49 14.27 -0.67
C LYS A 128 -6.97 13.66 -1.98
N ILE A 129 -8.27 13.75 -2.23
CA ILE A 129 -8.86 13.38 -3.51
C ILE A 129 -8.98 14.63 -4.38
N ASN A 130 -8.40 14.56 -5.58
CA ASN A 130 -8.66 15.52 -6.66
C ASN A 130 -9.57 14.83 -7.68
N SER A 131 -10.78 15.37 -7.79
CA SER A 131 -11.80 14.92 -8.75
C SER A 131 -11.59 15.58 -10.10
#